data_AF-A0A538CME7-F1
#
_entry.id   AF-A0A538CME7-F1
#
_cell.length_a   1.000
_cell.length_b   1.000
_cell.length_c   1.000
_cell.angle_alpha   90.00
_cell.angle_beta   90.00
_cell.angle_gamma   90.00
#
_symmetry.space_group_name_H-M   'P 1'
#
loop_
_entity.id
_entity.type
_entity.pdbx_description
1 polymer ?
#
loop_
_entity_poly.entity_id
_entity_poly.type
_entity_poly.pdbx_seq_one_letter_code
_entity_poly.pdbx_strand_id
1 'polypeptide(L)'
;VAAKYLGHSTPLKLALLLAFLIWTSIARIVRGSFLSLREKEYVEAARAAGAGDVRIMFRHMLPNTIGPIVVAATLTIGTAILLEAVLSFLGFGIEPPTPALGALLNEGQDQGLDKWWLVTFPGVIIVVIVLCINFVGDGLRDALDPTQRPPSAASVPEPLLTIRDLVVEFNTEDGIVQAVDGVSYELFPGETLGIVGESGSGKSVSTMSILGLIPQPPGRIVRGEAIFKGTDLLKLSKKALRRVRGNEMAMVFQDPMTSLNPVLKIGFQIGEAIKTHNPDQKDAAARRRALELLKLVGVPNPERRVDQYPHEFSGGMRQRAMIAMAIANEPSVLIADEPTTALDVTIQAQILEVLKKAQDETHAATILITHDLGLIAELADRVIVMYAGKVVEVGDVGTIFASPRHPYTIGLMDSLPKLTEDEDWLRPIPGQPPSLISRPPGCAFHPRCFLSQGRIRCREEEPPLRLIGDSAHLSACHFAEELEGRTGHLVEPVGAEA
;
A
#
# COMPACT_ATOMS: atom_id res chain seq x y z
N VAL A 1 -32.19 -51.15 7.51
CA VAL A 1 -31.27 -51.90 6.61
C VAL A 1 -29.85 -51.33 6.64
N ALA A 2 -29.65 -50.00 6.60
CA ALA A 2 -28.33 -49.37 6.73
C ALA A 2 -27.68 -49.51 8.14
N ALA A 3 -28.45 -49.39 9.23
CA ALA A 3 -27.97 -49.61 10.60
C ALA A 3 -27.41 -51.03 10.85
N LYS A 4 -27.84 -52.02 10.05
CA LYS A 4 -27.40 -53.41 10.14
C LYS A 4 -26.02 -53.64 9.49
N TYR A 5 -25.54 -52.70 8.67
CA TYR A 5 -24.26 -52.78 7.96
C TYR A 5 -23.14 -51.90 8.56
N LEU A 6 -23.48 -50.85 9.31
CA LEU A 6 -22.49 -49.90 9.85
C LEU A 6 -21.95 -50.24 11.25
N GLY A 7 -22.64 -51.12 12.00
CA GLY A 7 -22.28 -51.44 13.40
C GLY A 7 -22.33 -50.20 14.30
N HIS A 8 -22.06 -50.36 15.60
CA HIS A 8 -21.97 -49.20 16.50
C HIS A 8 -20.91 -48.21 15.99
N SER A 9 -21.37 -47.01 15.64
CA SER A 9 -20.57 -45.88 15.18
C SER A 9 -19.86 -45.27 16.38
N THR A 10 -18.63 -45.74 16.65
CA THR A 10 -17.76 -45.04 17.60
C THR A 10 -17.41 -43.66 17.04
N PRO A 11 -17.18 -42.63 17.89
CA PRO A 11 -16.80 -41.29 17.44
C PRO A 11 -15.62 -41.29 16.45
N LEU A 12 -14.67 -42.21 16.66
CA LEU A 12 -13.52 -42.39 15.78
C LEU A 12 -13.91 -42.89 14.37
N LYS A 13 -14.86 -43.81 14.25
CA LYS A 13 -15.30 -44.33 12.94
C LYS A 13 -16.00 -43.24 12.13
N LEU A 14 -16.86 -42.45 12.78
CA LEU A 14 -17.57 -41.36 12.14
C LEU A 14 -16.60 -40.24 11.70
N ALA A 15 -15.65 -39.89 12.55
CA ALA A 15 -14.59 -38.93 12.21
C ALA A 15 -13.74 -39.40 11.01
N LEU A 16 -13.34 -40.67 10.97
CA LEU A 16 -12.58 -41.23 9.85
C LEU A 16 -13.39 -41.26 8.55
N LEU A 17 -14.68 -41.55 8.62
CA LEU A 17 -15.57 -41.55 7.46
C LEU A 17 -15.76 -40.14 6.91
N LEU A 18 -16.00 -39.16 7.77
CA LEU A 18 -16.10 -37.75 7.38
C LEU A 18 -14.77 -37.26 6.79
N ALA A 19 -13.64 -37.55 7.42
CA ALA A 19 -12.33 -37.24 6.88
C ALA A 19 -12.12 -37.86 5.48
N PHE A 20 -12.54 -39.12 5.28
CA PHE A 20 -12.43 -39.80 3.99
C PHE A 20 -13.36 -39.25 2.89
N LEU A 21 -14.52 -38.69 3.24
CA LEU A 21 -15.38 -38.03 2.25
C LEU A 21 -14.82 -36.65 1.88
N ILE A 22 -14.30 -35.96 2.88
CA ILE A 22 -14.00 -34.53 2.79
C ILE A 22 -12.57 -34.26 2.29
N TRP A 23 -11.61 -35.18 2.47
CA TRP A 23 -10.21 -34.94 2.07
C TRP A 23 -10.06 -34.62 0.58
N THR A 24 -10.95 -35.13 -0.27
CA THR A 24 -10.91 -34.90 -1.73
C THR A 24 -11.06 -33.42 -2.09
N SER A 25 -11.83 -32.66 -1.31
CA SER A 25 -12.01 -31.22 -1.50
C SER A 25 -10.74 -30.44 -1.16
N ILE A 26 -10.10 -30.76 -0.02
CA ILE A 26 -8.82 -30.16 0.38
C ILE A 26 -7.74 -30.52 -0.64
N ALA A 27 -7.64 -31.79 -1.04
CA ALA A 27 -6.66 -32.25 -2.01
C ALA A 27 -6.81 -31.54 -3.37
N ARG A 28 -8.05 -31.25 -3.80
CA ARG A 28 -8.33 -30.50 -5.02
C ARG A 28 -7.84 -29.06 -4.93
N ILE A 29 -8.09 -28.38 -3.81
CA ILE A 29 -7.67 -26.99 -3.58
C ILE A 29 -6.15 -26.88 -3.49
N VAL A 30 -5.51 -27.77 -2.71
CA VAL A 30 -4.04 -27.85 -2.61
C VAL A 30 -3.44 -28.08 -4.00
N ARG A 31 -3.95 -29.07 -4.74
CA ARG A 31 -3.46 -29.36 -6.09
C ARG A 31 -3.65 -28.18 -7.04
N GLY A 32 -4.81 -27.52 -7.02
CA GLY A 32 -5.09 -26.35 -7.86
C GLY A 32 -4.14 -25.19 -7.56
N SER A 33 -3.93 -24.91 -6.27
CA SER A 33 -3.04 -23.83 -5.81
C SER A 33 -1.56 -24.11 -6.14
N PHE A 34 -1.13 -25.37 -6.07
CA PHE A 34 0.23 -25.74 -6.46
C PHE A 34 0.41 -25.72 -7.98
N LEU A 35 -0.59 -26.13 -8.76
CA LEU A 35 -0.53 -26.08 -10.22
C LEU A 35 -0.45 -24.64 -10.73
N SER A 36 -1.20 -23.70 -10.14
CA SER A 36 -1.16 -22.29 -10.53
C SER A 36 0.16 -21.60 -10.22
N LEU A 37 0.86 -22.00 -9.16
CA LEU A 37 2.18 -21.47 -8.83
C LEU A 37 3.33 -22.14 -9.58
N ARG A 38 3.15 -23.40 -10.01
CA ARG A 38 4.18 -24.11 -10.78
C ARG A 38 4.50 -23.41 -12.11
N GLU A 39 3.55 -22.67 -12.65
CA GLU A 39 3.67 -21.90 -13.90
C GLU A 39 4.18 -20.47 -13.69
N LYS A 40 4.63 -20.11 -12.48
CA LYS A 40 5.20 -18.79 -12.18
C LYS A 40 6.69 -18.75 -12.48
N GLU A 41 7.15 -17.64 -13.03
CA GLU A 41 8.53 -17.42 -13.50
C GLU A 41 9.58 -17.63 -12.39
N TYR A 42 9.28 -17.27 -11.14
CA TYR A 42 10.22 -17.49 -10.02
C TYR A 42 10.45 -18.98 -9.69
N VAL A 43 9.47 -19.84 -9.97
CA VAL A 43 9.59 -21.30 -9.81
C VAL A 43 10.46 -21.88 -10.91
N GLU A 44 10.28 -21.40 -12.15
CA GLU A 44 11.12 -21.78 -13.28
C GLU A 44 12.56 -21.31 -13.10
N ALA A 45 12.77 -20.09 -12.57
CA ALA A 45 14.09 -19.56 -12.24
C ALA A 45 14.79 -20.40 -11.14
N ALA A 46 14.08 -20.79 -10.07
CA ALA A 46 14.62 -21.64 -9.03
C ALA A 46 15.04 -23.03 -9.56
N ARG A 47 14.26 -23.59 -10.50
CA ARG A 47 14.57 -24.85 -11.17
C ARG A 47 15.77 -24.71 -12.12
N ALA A 48 15.84 -23.62 -12.87
CA ALA A 48 16.99 -23.30 -13.73
C ALA A 48 18.29 -23.09 -12.93
N ALA A 49 18.17 -22.58 -11.70
CA ALA A 49 19.28 -22.46 -10.74
C ALA A 49 19.67 -23.78 -10.06
N GLY A 50 19.09 -24.92 -10.46
CA GLY A 50 19.42 -26.25 -9.94
C GLY A 50 18.79 -26.59 -8.58
N ALA A 51 17.77 -25.85 -8.13
CA ALA A 51 17.06 -26.22 -6.91
C ALA A 51 16.23 -27.49 -7.13
N GLY A 52 16.35 -28.47 -6.23
CA GLY A 52 15.55 -29.69 -6.28
C GLY A 52 14.06 -29.41 -6.00
N ASP A 53 13.18 -30.23 -6.60
CA ASP A 53 11.72 -30.04 -6.52
C ASP A 53 11.19 -29.95 -5.08
N VAL A 54 11.74 -30.74 -4.16
CA VAL A 54 11.36 -30.70 -2.73
C VAL A 54 11.67 -29.33 -2.11
N ARG A 55 12.83 -28.75 -2.44
CA ARG A 55 13.23 -27.43 -1.95
C ARG A 55 12.32 -26.35 -2.53
N ILE A 56 12.00 -26.43 -3.82
CA ILE A 56 11.06 -25.52 -4.48
C ILE A 56 9.69 -25.58 -3.81
N MET A 57 9.19 -26.79 -3.58
CA MET A 57 7.89 -27.04 -2.97
C MET A 57 7.78 -26.40 -1.58
N PHE A 58 8.73 -26.68 -0.68
CA PHE A 58 8.66 -26.20 0.71
C PHE A 58 9.13 -24.76 0.90
N ARG A 59 10.04 -24.25 0.08
CA ARG A 59 10.60 -22.89 0.23
C ARG A 59 9.83 -21.84 -0.56
N HIS A 60 9.30 -22.18 -1.73
CA HIS A 60 8.76 -21.21 -2.68
C HIS A 60 7.26 -21.40 -2.97
N MET A 61 6.74 -22.63 -2.90
CA MET A 61 5.31 -22.88 -3.19
C MET A 61 4.46 -22.90 -1.92
N LEU A 62 4.91 -23.61 -0.88
CA LEU A 62 4.14 -23.78 0.35
C LEU A 62 3.87 -22.44 1.07
N PRO A 63 4.85 -21.55 1.30
CA PRO A 63 4.59 -20.28 1.99
C PRO A 63 3.59 -19.37 1.25
N ASN A 64 3.57 -19.45 -0.09
CA ASN A 64 2.67 -18.66 -0.93
C ASN A 64 1.27 -19.29 -1.09
N THR A 65 1.05 -20.53 -0.62
CA THR A 65 -0.25 -21.23 -0.68
C THR A 65 -0.84 -21.54 0.68
N ILE A 66 -0.07 -21.37 1.75
CA ILE A 66 -0.48 -21.81 3.08
C ILE A 66 -1.73 -21.08 3.56
N GLY A 67 -1.88 -19.78 3.25
CA GLY A 67 -3.06 -18.98 3.61
C GLY A 67 -4.37 -19.56 3.05
N PRO A 68 -4.52 -19.70 1.73
CA PRO A 68 -5.69 -20.35 1.12
C PRO A 68 -5.94 -21.78 1.63
N ILE A 69 -4.88 -22.55 1.90
CA ILE A 69 -4.99 -23.91 2.43
C ILE A 69 -5.54 -23.91 3.86
N VAL A 70 -5.08 -22.99 4.71
CA VAL A 70 -5.54 -22.85 6.10
C VAL A 70 -7.02 -22.48 6.13
N VAL A 71 -7.45 -21.49 5.35
CA VAL A 71 -8.87 -21.09 5.27
C VAL A 71 -9.74 -22.24 4.76
N ALA A 72 -9.30 -22.93 3.71
CA ALA A 72 -10.02 -24.09 3.19
C ALA A 72 -10.14 -25.20 4.25
N ALA A 73 -9.07 -25.46 5.01
CA ALA A 73 -9.06 -26.47 6.06
C ALA A 73 -10.02 -26.09 7.22
N THR A 74 -10.04 -24.85 7.68
CA THR A 74 -10.92 -24.42 8.77
C THR A 74 -12.40 -24.45 8.39
N LEU A 75 -12.74 -23.96 7.19
CA LEU A 75 -14.11 -24.08 6.64
C LEU A 75 -14.55 -25.53 6.52
N THR A 76 -13.62 -26.40 6.14
CA THR A 76 -13.86 -27.83 5.99
C THR A 76 -14.12 -28.51 7.33
N ILE A 77 -13.35 -28.15 8.37
CA ILE A 77 -13.57 -28.63 9.75
C ILE A 77 -14.93 -28.15 10.27
N GLY A 78 -15.27 -26.88 10.06
CA GLY A 78 -16.58 -26.34 10.45
C GLY A 78 -17.74 -27.08 9.76
N THR A 79 -17.59 -27.38 8.47
CA THR A 79 -18.57 -28.17 7.70
C THR A 79 -18.70 -29.60 8.24
N ALA A 80 -17.59 -30.23 8.63
CA ALA A 80 -17.60 -31.57 9.20
C ALA A 80 -18.32 -31.62 10.56
N ILE A 81 -18.13 -30.62 11.41
CA ILE A 81 -18.82 -30.49 12.71
C ILE A 81 -20.34 -30.33 12.50
N LEU A 82 -20.74 -29.47 11.56
CA LEU A 82 -22.16 -29.30 11.22
C LEU A 82 -22.77 -30.59 10.68
N LEU A 83 -22.05 -31.30 9.79
CA LEU A 83 -22.53 -32.54 9.22
C LEU A 83 -22.65 -33.66 10.26
N GLU A 84 -21.69 -33.76 11.19
CA GLU A 84 -21.77 -34.67 12.33
C GLU A 84 -22.99 -34.34 13.21
N ALA A 85 -23.18 -33.07 13.57
CA ALA A 85 -24.31 -32.65 14.38
C ALA A 85 -25.65 -32.97 13.72
N VAL A 86 -25.77 -32.78 12.40
CA VAL A 86 -26.97 -33.14 11.63
C VAL A 86 -27.18 -34.66 11.61
N LEU A 87 -26.13 -35.46 11.40
CA LEU A 87 -26.23 -36.92 11.40
C LEU A 87 -26.63 -37.46 12.77
N SER A 88 -26.03 -36.95 13.84
CA SER A 88 -26.38 -37.28 15.22
C SER A 88 -27.79 -36.83 15.57
N PHE A 89 -28.22 -35.67 15.09
CA PHE A 89 -29.61 -35.20 15.24
C PHE A 89 -30.62 -36.10 14.52
N LEU A 90 -30.27 -36.69 13.37
CA LEU A 90 -31.14 -37.62 12.64
C LEU A 90 -31.07 -39.06 13.16
N GLY A 91 -30.30 -39.32 14.23
CA GLY A 91 -30.13 -40.66 14.81
C GLY A 91 -29.19 -41.58 14.02
N PHE A 92 -28.41 -41.03 13.09
CA PHE A 92 -27.40 -41.77 12.29
C PHE A 92 -25.96 -41.51 12.75
N GLY A 93 -25.76 -40.67 13.77
CA GLY A 93 -24.45 -40.27 14.26
C GLY A 93 -23.96 -41.07 15.46
N ILE A 94 -23.46 -40.38 16.48
CA ILE A 94 -22.89 -41.00 17.68
C ILE A 94 -24.02 -41.46 18.60
N GLU A 95 -24.07 -42.77 18.90
CA GLU A 95 -25.09 -43.35 19.78
C GLU A 95 -24.76 -43.12 21.28
N PRO A 96 -25.77 -43.05 22.17
CA PRO A 96 -25.56 -43.05 23.62
C PRO A 96 -24.77 -44.29 24.08
N PRO A 97 -23.88 -44.21 25.09
CA PRO A 97 -23.82 -43.19 26.14
C PRO A 97 -22.87 -42.00 25.87
N THR A 98 -22.29 -41.90 24.68
CA THR A 98 -21.39 -40.78 24.35
C THR A 98 -22.18 -39.50 24.04
N PRO A 99 -21.94 -38.39 24.75
CA PRO A 99 -22.67 -37.15 24.50
C PRO A 99 -22.21 -36.52 23.18
N ALA A 100 -23.15 -36.34 22.24
CA ALA A 100 -22.95 -35.61 21.00
C ALA A 100 -23.94 -34.44 20.91
N LEU A 101 -23.46 -33.27 20.46
CA LEU A 101 -24.29 -32.05 20.42
C LEU A 101 -25.53 -32.23 19.55
N GLY A 102 -25.43 -32.97 18.44
CA GLY A 102 -26.58 -33.33 17.60
C GLY A 102 -27.58 -34.26 18.28
N ALA A 103 -27.11 -35.23 19.07
CA ALA A 103 -27.98 -36.14 19.82
C ALA A 103 -28.74 -35.40 20.93
N LEU A 104 -28.08 -34.45 21.62
CA LEU A 104 -28.72 -33.57 22.61
C LEU A 104 -29.84 -32.72 21.99
N LEU A 105 -29.66 -32.24 20.75
CA LEU A 105 -30.71 -31.54 20.02
C LEU A 105 -31.91 -32.44 19.73
N ASN A 106 -31.67 -33.71 19.38
CA ASN A 106 -32.74 -34.69 19.11
C ASN A 106 -33.53 -35.01 20.38
N GLU A 107 -32.85 -35.33 21.48
CA GLU A 107 -33.48 -35.60 22.79
C GLU A 107 -34.25 -34.40 23.34
N GLY A 108 -33.79 -33.19 23.05
CA GLY A 108 -34.46 -31.95 23.43
C GLY A 108 -35.79 -31.71 22.71
N GLN A 109 -35.96 -32.22 21.48
CA GLN A 109 -37.20 -32.05 20.72
C GLN A 109 -38.37 -32.84 21.32
N ASP A 110 -38.10 -34.02 21.89
CA ASP A 110 -39.11 -34.89 22.49
C ASP A 110 -39.70 -34.32 23.79
N GLN A 111 -39.06 -33.32 24.40
CA GLN A 111 -39.50 -32.70 25.67
C GLN A 111 -40.43 -31.48 25.47
N GLY A 112 -40.77 -31.12 24.22
CA GLY A 112 -41.75 -30.08 23.90
C GLY A 112 -41.32 -28.63 24.22
N LEU A 113 -42.27 -27.69 24.13
CA LEU A 113 -42.02 -26.24 24.30
C LEU A 113 -41.64 -25.82 25.73
N ASP A 114 -41.93 -26.65 26.73
CA ASP A 114 -41.68 -26.35 28.15
C ASP A 114 -40.19 -26.30 28.50
N LYS A 115 -39.33 -26.94 27.69
CA LYS A 115 -37.88 -27.00 27.89
C LYS A 115 -37.09 -26.60 26.65
N TRP A 116 -37.48 -25.48 26.03
CA TRP A 116 -36.86 -24.92 24.83
C TRP A 116 -35.31 -24.81 24.90
N TRP A 117 -34.76 -24.57 26.09
CA TRP A 117 -33.32 -24.44 26.30
C TRP A 117 -32.51 -25.70 25.97
N LEU A 118 -33.14 -26.89 26.02
CA LEU A 118 -32.50 -28.16 25.66
C LEU A 118 -32.15 -28.23 24.17
N VAL A 119 -32.85 -27.48 23.32
CA VAL A 119 -32.55 -27.36 21.88
C VAL A 119 -31.69 -26.11 21.63
N THR A 120 -32.01 -24.99 22.27
CA THR A 120 -31.30 -23.72 21.99
C THR A 120 -29.84 -23.75 22.43
N PHE A 121 -29.51 -24.25 23.63
CA PHE A 121 -28.11 -24.21 24.09
C PHE A 121 -27.17 -25.08 23.27
N PRO A 122 -27.46 -26.36 22.97
CA PRO A 122 -26.60 -27.15 22.10
C PRO A 122 -26.47 -26.56 20.69
N GLY A 123 -27.56 -25.97 20.15
CA GLY A 123 -27.55 -25.30 18.85
C GLY A 123 -26.64 -24.07 18.82
N VAL A 124 -26.71 -23.21 19.83
CA VAL A 124 -25.83 -22.04 19.97
C VAL A 124 -24.38 -22.47 20.15
N ILE A 125 -24.12 -23.52 20.93
CA ILE A 125 -22.76 -24.06 21.12
C ILE A 125 -22.16 -24.52 19.78
N ILE A 126 -22.91 -25.21 18.93
CA ILE A 126 -22.45 -25.62 17.59
C ILE A 126 -22.07 -24.39 16.75
N VAL A 127 -22.93 -23.37 16.72
CA VAL A 127 -22.67 -22.14 15.94
C VAL A 127 -21.42 -21.43 16.44
N VAL A 128 -21.26 -21.26 17.76
CA VAL A 128 -20.10 -20.61 18.36
C VAL A 128 -18.81 -21.37 18.07
N ILE A 129 -18.81 -22.70 18.16
CA ILE A 129 -17.63 -23.52 17.85
C ILE A 129 -17.21 -23.33 16.39
N VAL A 130 -18.16 -23.37 15.45
CA VAL A 130 -17.88 -23.20 14.02
C VAL A 130 -17.33 -21.79 13.74
N LEU A 131 -17.92 -20.76 14.34
CA LEU A 131 -17.43 -19.38 14.19
C LEU A 131 -16.02 -19.22 14.77
N CYS A 132 -15.74 -19.77 15.95
CA CYS A 132 -14.41 -19.71 16.55
C CYS A 132 -13.35 -20.37 15.65
N ILE A 133 -13.65 -21.54 15.08
CA ILE A 133 -12.72 -22.23 14.17
C ILE A 133 -12.45 -21.41 12.91
N ASN A 134 -13.47 -20.75 12.35
CA ASN A 134 -13.30 -19.89 11.19
C ASN A 134 -12.46 -18.65 11.53
N PHE A 135 -12.75 -17.95 12.63
CA PHE A 135 -11.97 -16.79 13.07
C PHE A 135 -10.51 -17.14 13.38
N VAL A 136 -10.26 -18.29 14.01
CA VAL A 136 -8.89 -18.79 14.22
C VAL A 136 -8.21 -19.06 12.88
N GLY A 137 -8.95 -19.59 11.89
CA GLY A 137 -8.45 -19.77 10.53
C GLY A 137 -8.04 -18.48 9.85
N ASP A 138 -8.86 -17.43 9.96
CA ASP A 138 -8.56 -16.11 9.41
C ASP A 138 -7.36 -15.47 10.11
N GLY A 139 -7.30 -15.51 11.44
CA GLY A 139 -6.13 -15.01 12.17
C GLY A 139 -4.84 -15.78 11.85
N LEU A 140 -4.93 -17.09 11.64
CA LEU A 140 -3.78 -17.91 11.25
C LEU A 140 -3.35 -17.65 9.80
N ARG A 141 -4.30 -17.38 8.90
CA ARG A 141 -4.03 -16.93 7.53
C ARG A 141 -3.24 -15.63 7.55
N ASP A 142 -3.69 -14.63 8.29
CA ASP A 142 -3.05 -13.31 8.35
C ASP A 142 -1.64 -13.41 8.96
N ALA A 143 -1.47 -14.18 10.04
CA ALA A 143 -0.16 -14.40 10.67
C ALA A 143 0.84 -15.15 9.77
N LEU A 144 0.35 -15.98 8.84
CA LEU A 144 1.16 -16.76 7.91
C LEU A 144 1.33 -16.07 6.54
N ASP A 145 0.62 -14.98 6.28
CA ASP A 145 0.70 -14.25 5.01
C ASP A 145 2.07 -13.53 4.91
N PRO A 146 2.95 -13.93 3.97
CA PRO A 146 4.26 -13.30 3.82
C PRO A 146 4.17 -11.83 3.36
N THR A 147 3.03 -11.38 2.81
CA THR A 147 2.83 -9.99 2.39
C THR A 147 2.55 -9.05 3.55
N GLN A 148 2.12 -9.56 4.70
CA GLN A 148 1.80 -8.79 5.90
C GLN A 148 2.92 -8.79 6.95
N ARG A 149 4.04 -9.49 6.69
CA ARG A 149 5.18 -9.45 7.62
C ARG A 149 5.86 -8.07 7.54
N PRO A 150 5.99 -7.34 8.66
CA PRO A 150 6.93 -6.22 8.68
C PRO A 150 8.31 -6.76 8.31
N PRO A 151 9.10 -6.05 7.49
CA PRO A 151 10.43 -6.52 7.09
C PRO A 151 11.24 -6.82 8.36
N SER A 152 11.58 -8.11 8.53
CA SER A 152 12.43 -8.58 9.61
C SER A 152 13.75 -7.81 9.59
N ALA A 153 14.23 -7.38 10.76
CA ALA A 153 15.46 -6.63 10.99
C ALA A 153 16.75 -7.44 10.70
N ALA A 154 16.81 -8.12 9.55
CA ALA A 154 17.97 -8.82 9.04
C ALA A 154 18.43 -8.12 7.76
N SER A 155 19.59 -7.45 7.85
CA SER A 155 20.23 -6.58 6.86
C SER A 155 19.32 -5.49 6.31
N VAL A 156 19.36 -4.29 6.93
CA VAL A 156 18.82 -3.08 6.29
C VAL A 156 19.52 -2.96 4.93
N PRO A 157 18.81 -3.09 3.80
CA PRO A 157 19.43 -2.95 2.49
C PRO A 157 20.04 -1.55 2.40
N GLU A 158 21.16 -1.41 1.68
CA GLU A 158 21.69 -0.07 1.41
C GLU A 158 20.62 0.76 0.67
N PRO A 159 20.41 2.04 1.06
CA PRO A 159 19.42 2.87 0.41
C PRO A 159 19.79 3.08 -1.06
N LEU A 160 18.80 2.94 -1.94
CA LEU A 160 18.97 3.15 -3.38
C LEU A 160 19.16 4.63 -3.71
N LEU A 161 18.40 5.48 -3.01
CA LEU A 161 18.46 6.94 -3.08
C LEU A 161 18.48 7.52 -1.67
N THR A 162 19.41 8.43 -1.41
CA THR A 162 19.54 9.15 -0.15
C THR A 162 19.56 10.65 -0.40
N ILE A 163 18.65 11.38 0.24
CA ILE A 163 18.58 12.83 0.19
C ILE A 163 18.97 13.37 1.56
N ARG A 164 19.88 14.33 1.58
CA ARG A 164 20.43 14.91 2.82
C ARG A 164 20.34 16.42 2.76
N ASP A 165 19.68 17.01 3.75
CA ASP A 165 19.66 18.45 4.03
C ASP A 165 19.37 19.32 2.79
N LEU A 166 18.42 18.85 1.96
CA LEU A 166 18.07 19.52 0.71
C LEU A 166 17.38 20.85 1.00
N VAL A 167 17.93 21.94 0.47
CA VAL A 167 17.35 23.29 0.54
C VAL A 167 17.20 23.85 -0.87
N VAL A 168 15.97 24.26 -1.20
CA VAL A 168 15.61 24.79 -2.52
C VAL A 168 14.85 26.10 -2.34
N GLU A 169 15.30 27.13 -3.05
CA GLU A 169 14.74 28.46 -3.02
C GLU A 169 14.34 28.93 -4.41
N PHE A 170 13.31 29.76 -4.49
CA PHE A 170 12.91 30.48 -5.69
C PHE A 170 12.95 31.98 -5.42
N ASN A 171 13.61 32.72 -6.31
CA ASN A 171 13.61 34.18 -6.25
C ASN A 171 12.38 34.73 -6.98
N THR A 172 11.39 35.22 -6.24
CA THR A 172 10.17 35.84 -6.78
C THR A 172 10.20 37.36 -6.59
N GLU A 173 9.27 38.08 -7.22
CA GLU A 173 9.16 39.54 -7.04
C GLU A 173 8.82 39.93 -5.60
N ASP A 174 8.07 39.07 -4.89
CA ASP A 174 7.66 39.29 -3.49
C ASP A 174 8.74 38.88 -2.47
N GLY A 175 9.81 38.19 -2.90
CA GLY A 175 10.91 37.78 -2.05
C GLY A 175 11.45 36.38 -2.34
N ILE A 176 12.27 35.87 -1.42
CA ILE A 176 12.82 34.51 -1.54
C ILE A 176 11.81 33.52 -0.95
N VAL A 177 11.27 32.66 -1.81
CA VAL A 177 10.44 31.52 -1.41
C VAL A 177 11.35 30.35 -1.13
N GLN A 178 11.53 29.98 0.13
CA GLN A 178 12.21 28.74 0.46
C GLN A 178 11.18 27.60 0.37
N ALA A 179 11.21 26.84 -0.73
CA ALA A 179 10.21 25.82 -1.03
C ALA A 179 10.52 24.47 -0.37
N VAL A 180 11.79 24.17 -0.17
CA VAL A 180 12.28 22.97 0.52
C VAL A 180 13.36 23.42 1.49
N ASP A 181 13.33 22.93 2.73
CA ASP A 181 14.21 23.38 3.79
C ASP A 181 14.68 22.24 4.70
N GLY A 182 15.89 21.73 4.43
CA GLY A 182 16.55 20.73 5.27
C GLY A 182 15.94 19.34 5.11
N VAL A 183 15.28 19.05 3.98
CA VAL A 183 14.61 17.77 3.77
C VAL A 183 15.65 16.66 3.62
N SER A 184 15.49 15.61 4.43
CA SER A 184 16.34 14.43 4.42
C SER A 184 15.49 13.17 4.47
N TYR A 185 15.75 12.21 3.59
CA TYR A 185 15.11 10.90 3.60
C TYR A 185 15.86 9.88 2.73
N GLU A 186 15.53 8.62 2.94
CA GLU A 186 16.09 7.48 2.23
C GLU A 186 14.97 6.69 1.57
N LEU A 187 15.25 6.16 0.38
CA LEU A 187 14.40 5.25 -0.37
C LEU A 187 15.15 3.93 -0.57
N PHE A 188 14.54 2.84 -0.14
CA PHE A 188 15.11 1.50 -0.21
C PHE A 188 14.67 0.77 -1.50
N PRO A 189 15.47 -0.21 -2.00
CA PRO A 189 15.08 -1.00 -3.16
C PRO A 189 13.72 -1.68 -2.99
N GLY A 190 12.83 -1.53 -3.97
CA GLY A 190 11.49 -2.12 -3.98
C GLY A 190 10.48 -1.50 -3.01
N GLU A 191 10.87 -0.52 -2.19
CA GLU A 191 9.98 0.20 -1.27
C GLU A 191 9.08 1.18 -2.03
N THR A 192 7.85 1.36 -1.55
CA THR A 192 7.00 2.50 -1.87
C THR A 192 7.02 3.52 -0.74
N LEU A 193 7.68 4.66 -0.99
CA LEU A 193 7.74 5.79 -0.07
C LEU A 193 6.68 6.83 -0.43
N GLY A 194 5.69 7.01 0.45
CA GLY A 194 4.69 8.05 0.37
C GLY A 194 5.21 9.41 0.83
N ILE A 195 4.96 10.47 0.07
CA ILE A 195 5.20 11.86 0.50
C ILE A 195 3.87 12.61 0.48
N VAL A 196 3.42 13.05 1.66
CA VAL A 196 2.12 13.69 1.85
C VAL A 196 2.21 15.08 2.46
N GLY A 197 1.15 15.85 2.28
CA GLY A 197 1.00 17.19 2.82
C GLY A 197 0.11 18.05 1.93
N GLU A 198 -0.28 19.21 2.44
CA GLU A 198 -1.10 20.21 1.76
C GLU A 198 -0.40 20.72 0.49
N SER A 199 -1.16 21.32 -0.42
CA SER A 199 -0.59 21.99 -1.59
C SER A 199 0.43 23.05 -1.15
N GLY A 200 1.55 23.15 -1.86
CA GLY A 200 2.63 24.08 -1.52
C GLY A 200 3.55 23.64 -0.38
N SER A 201 3.42 22.43 0.19
CA SER A 201 4.31 21.96 1.26
C SER A 201 5.74 21.56 0.81
N GLY A 202 6.04 21.62 -0.49
CA GLY A 202 7.37 21.35 -1.05
C GLY A 202 7.59 19.93 -1.62
N LYS A 203 6.55 19.09 -1.68
CA LYS A 203 6.64 17.67 -2.12
C LYS A 203 7.16 17.52 -3.56
N SER A 204 6.52 18.15 -4.53
CA SER A 204 6.92 18.08 -5.93
C SER A 204 8.28 18.76 -6.15
N VAL A 205 8.55 19.85 -5.42
CA VAL A 205 9.84 20.55 -5.53
C VAL A 205 10.99 19.67 -5.02
N SER A 206 10.82 18.91 -3.95
CA SER A 206 11.88 18.05 -3.41
C SER A 206 12.31 16.98 -4.43
N THR A 207 11.36 16.33 -5.08
CA THR A 207 11.62 15.27 -6.08
C THR A 207 12.02 15.82 -7.46
N MET A 208 11.46 16.94 -7.90
CA MET A 208 11.91 17.60 -9.13
C MET A 208 13.33 18.13 -9.01
N SER A 209 13.75 18.57 -7.81
CA SER A 209 15.09 19.11 -7.58
C SER A 209 16.17 18.05 -7.73
N ILE A 210 15.96 16.84 -7.21
CA ILE A 210 16.93 15.73 -7.37
C ILE A 210 17.09 15.31 -8.84
N LEU A 211 16.02 15.42 -9.62
CA LEU A 211 16.08 15.17 -11.06
C LEU A 211 16.58 16.39 -11.83
N GLY A 212 16.78 17.57 -11.21
CA GLY A 212 17.17 18.81 -11.88
C GLY A 212 16.12 19.34 -12.86
N LEU A 213 14.84 19.17 -12.53
CA LEU A 213 13.68 19.57 -13.34
C LEU A 213 13.05 20.90 -12.89
N ILE A 214 13.49 21.47 -11.77
CA ILE A 214 13.06 22.80 -11.35
C ILE A 214 13.58 23.88 -12.32
N PRO A 215 12.81 24.96 -12.59
CA PRO A 215 13.26 26.05 -13.43
C PRO A 215 14.41 26.81 -12.76
N GLN A 216 15.52 27.03 -13.49
CA GLN A 216 16.69 27.76 -13.01
C GLN A 216 17.19 28.74 -14.08
N PRO A 217 16.98 30.07 -13.93
CA PRO A 217 16.19 30.77 -12.89
C PRO A 217 14.66 30.51 -12.99
N PRO A 218 13.85 30.83 -11.96
CA PRO A 218 14.19 31.52 -10.70
C PRO A 218 14.62 30.61 -9.53
N GLY A 219 14.57 29.30 -9.70
CA GLY A 219 14.96 28.33 -8.67
C GLY A 219 16.47 28.21 -8.49
N ARG A 220 16.89 27.88 -7.27
CA ARG A 220 18.27 27.50 -6.92
C ARG A 220 18.27 26.42 -5.84
N ILE A 221 19.20 25.48 -5.96
CA ILE A 221 19.51 24.55 -4.87
C ILE A 221 20.60 25.23 -4.04
N VAL A 222 20.29 25.55 -2.78
CA VAL A 222 21.21 26.27 -1.88
C VAL A 222 22.22 25.33 -1.27
N ARG A 223 21.76 24.17 -0.81
CA ARG A 223 22.58 23.10 -0.23
C ARG A 223 21.84 21.76 -0.26
N GLY A 224 22.56 20.71 0.09
CA GLY A 224 22.08 19.35 0.20
C GLY A 224 22.80 18.41 -0.76
N GLU A 225 22.50 17.12 -0.61
CA GLU A 225 23.05 16.05 -1.45
C GLU A 225 21.93 15.08 -1.85
N ALA A 226 22.00 14.55 -3.07
CA ALA A 226 21.08 13.51 -3.54
C ALA A 226 21.88 12.34 -4.11
N ILE A 227 22.17 11.35 -3.27
CA ILE A 227 23.05 10.23 -3.59
C ILE A 227 22.21 9.09 -4.17
N PHE A 228 22.42 8.75 -5.44
CA PHE A 228 21.81 7.60 -6.11
C PHE A 228 22.89 6.62 -6.54
N LYS A 229 22.82 5.37 -6.07
CA LYS A 229 23.85 4.32 -6.32
C LYS A 229 25.28 4.84 -6.11
N GLY A 230 25.50 5.58 -5.02
CA GLY A 230 26.80 6.18 -4.67
C GLY A 230 27.19 7.45 -5.44
N THR A 231 26.36 7.94 -6.36
CA THR A 231 26.63 9.16 -7.15
C THR A 231 25.73 10.31 -6.72
N ASP A 232 26.31 11.47 -6.41
CA ASP A 232 25.54 12.68 -6.09
C ASP A 232 24.97 13.33 -7.36
N LEU A 233 23.66 13.23 -7.53
CA LEU A 233 22.90 13.73 -8.67
C LEU A 233 23.00 15.26 -8.81
N LEU A 234 23.13 16.00 -7.70
CA LEU A 234 23.13 17.46 -7.70
C LEU A 234 24.44 18.03 -8.26
N LYS A 235 25.51 17.23 -8.23
CA LYS A 235 26.85 17.58 -8.75
C LYS A 235 27.06 17.11 -10.19
N LEU A 236 26.09 16.40 -10.79
CA LEU A 236 26.20 15.90 -12.16
C LEU A 236 26.07 17.02 -13.20
N SER A 237 26.88 16.92 -14.26
CA SER A 237 26.65 17.73 -15.46
C SER A 237 25.31 17.39 -16.11
N LYS A 238 24.72 18.33 -16.85
CA LYS A 238 23.47 18.09 -17.60
C LYS A 238 23.55 16.86 -18.52
N LYS A 239 24.72 16.57 -19.10
CA LYS A 239 24.93 15.39 -19.96
C LYS A 239 24.91 14.08 -19.18
N ALA A 240 25.50 14.06 -17.98
CA ALA A 240 25.47 12.89 -17.11
C ALA A 240 24.06 12.65 -16.55
N LEU A 241 23.38 13.73 -16.13
CA LEU A 241 22.02 13.64 -15.60
C LEU A 241 21.00 13.14 -16.65
N ARG A 242 21.20 13.48 -17.94
CA ARG A 242 20.43 12.90 -19.05
C ARG A 242 20.55 11.38 -19.17
N ARG A 243 21.60 10.74 -18.66
CA ARG A 243 21.73 9.27 -18.66
C ARG A 243 20.94 8.61 -17.52
N VAL A 244 20.65 9.39 -16.47
CA VAL A 244 19.88 8.93 -15.30
C VAL A 244 18.39 9.09 -15.57
N ARG A 245 17.97 10.27 -16.03
CA ARG A 245 16.57 10.59 -16.33
C ARG A 245 16.03 9.68 -17.44
N GLY A 246 14.88 9.06 -17.22
CA GLY A 246 14.21 8.21 -18.19
C GLY A 246 14.81 6.82 -18.38
N ASN A 247 15.96 6.52 -17.76
CA ASN A 247 16.62 5.20 -17.79
C ASN A 247 16.73 4.58 -16.40
N GLU A 248 17.37 5.28 -15.47
CA GLU A 248 17.55 4.80 -14.09
C GLU A 248 16.50 5.38 -13.13
N MET A 249 16.03 6.60 -13.42
CA MET A 249 14.99 7.29 -12.67
C MET A 249 13.97 7.89 -13.64
N ALA A 250 12.70 7.56 -13.45
CA ALA A 250 11.61 8.08 -14.26
C ALA A 250 10.58 8.82 -13.40
N MET A 251 9.87 9.75 -14.02
CA MET A 251 8.83 10.54 -13.37
C MET A 251 7.52 10.42 -14.15
N VAL A 252 6.45 10.15 -13.42
CA VAL A 252 5.05 10.26 -13.85
C VAL A 252 4.56 11.61 -13.31
N PHE A 253 4.34 12.57 -14.21
CA PHE A 253 3.96 13.94 -13.85
C PHE A 253 2.47 14.05 -13.47
N GLN A 254 2.11 15.14 -12.81
CA GLN A 254 0.74 15.41 -12.34
C GLN A 254 -0.30 15.53 -13.46
N ASP A 255 0.06 16.14 -14.60
CA ASP A 255 -0.85 16.33 -15.74
C ASP A 255 -0.31 15.73 -17.04
N PRO A 256 -0.96 14.66 -17.58
CA PRO A 256 -0.60 14.07 -18.86
C PRO A 256 -0.70 15.03 -20.05
N MET A 257 -1.61 16.01 -20.03
CA MET A 257 -1.83 16.90 -21.18
C MET A 257 -0.68 17.87 -21.41
N THR A 258 -0.04 18.32 -20.33
CA THR A 258 1.15 19.16 -20.41
C THR A 258 2.42 18.34 -20.64
N SER A 259 2.39 17.05 -20.30
CA SER A 259 3.54 16.14 -20.39
C SER A 259 3.66 15.43 -21.74
N LEU A 260 2.53 15.12 -22.40
CA LEU A 260 2.51 14.52 -23.74
C LEU A 260 2.49 15.61 -24.80
N ASN A 261 3.31 15.44 -25.84
CA ASN A 261 3.28 16.34 -27.00
C ASN A 261 2.01 16.08 -27.83
N PRO A 262 1.09 17.07 -27.97
CA PRO A 262 -0.23 16.86 -28.57
C PRO A 262 -0.19 16.63 -30.08
N VAL A 263 0.92 16.94 -30.75
CA VAL A 263 1.11 16.77 -32.20
C VAL A 263 1.90 15.52 -32.57
N LEU A 264 2.32 14.72 -31.59
CA LEU A 264 3.02 13.45 -31.81
C LEU A 264 2.15 12.26 -31.41
N LYS A 265 2.26 11.17 -32.15
CA LYS A 265 1.55 9.93 -31.84
C LYS A 265 2.04 9.31 -30.53
N ILE A 266 1.16 8.66 -29.78
CA ILE A 266 1.48 8.03 -28.50
C ILE A 266 2.62 7.01 -28.64
N GLY A 267 2.52 6.10 -29.61
CA GLY A 267 3.56 5.10 -29.84
C GLY A 267 4.90 5.68 -30.27
N PHE A 268 4.88 6.82 -30.96
CA PHE A 268 6.11 7.52 -31.33
C PHE A 268 6.81 8.07 -30.09
N GLN A 269 6.07 8.74 -29.20
CA GLN A 269 6.64 9.33 -27.98
C GLN A 269 7.20 8.26 -27.03
N ILE A 270 6.49 7.14 -26.85
CA ILE A 270 7.00 6.00 -26.06
C ILE A 270 8.23 5.39 -26.73
N GLY A 271 8.21 5.22 -28.06
CA GLY A 271 9.36 4.71 -28.81
C GLY A 271 10.58 5.63 -28.75
N GLU A 272 10.37 6.95 -28.73
CA GLU A 272 11.43 7.95 -28.57
C GLU A 272 12.11 7.83 -27.20
N ALA A 273 11.34 7.66 -26.13
CA ALA A 273 11.88 7.46 -24.78
C ALA A 273 12.78 6.21 -24.72
N ILE A 274 12.41 5.13 -25.39
CA ILE A 274 13.22 3.90 -25.49
C ILE A 274 14.52 4.17 -26.26
N LYS A 275 14.41 4.74 -27.46
CA LYS A 275 15.56 4.98 -28.34
C LYS A 275 16.55 6.00 -27.81
N THR A 276 16.09 6.93 -26.97
CA THR A 276 16.95 7.94 -26.34
C THR A 276 18.04 7.30 -25.48
N HIS A 277 17.74 6.16 -24.86
CA HIS A 277 18.68 5.41 -24.02
C HIS A 277 19.22 4.15 -24.72
N ASN A 278 18.54 3.67 -25.77
CA ASN A 278 18.92 2.52 -26.57
C ASN A 278 19.06 2.91 -28.07
N PRO A 279 20.12 3.63 -28.46
CA PRO A 279 20.25 4.20 -29.80
C PRO A 279 20.37 3.14 -30.91
N ASP A 280 20.84 1.94 -30.59
CA ASP A 280 20.95 0.82 -31.53
C ASP A 280 19.60 0.14 -31.84
N GLN A 281 18.55 0.51 -31.10
CA GLN A 281 17.23 -0.09 -31.26
C GLN A 281 16.53 0.43 -32.52
N LYS A 282 16.17 -0.50 -33.41
CA LYS A 282 15.43 -0.20 -34.64
C LYS A 282 14.03 0.34 -34.34
N ASP A 283 13.52 1.22 -35.19
CA ASP A 283 12.17 1.81 -35.05
C ASP A 283 11.07 0.77 -34.90
N ALA A 284 11.13 -0.32 -35.68
CA ALA A 284 10.18 -1.41 -35.59
C ALA A 284 10.22 -2.14 -34.25
N ALA A 285 11.40 -2.23 -33.61
CA ALA A 285 11.55 -2.83 -32.29
C ALA A 285 11.06 -1.87 -31.19
N ALA A 286 11.40 -0.58 -31.27
CA ALA A 286 10.91 0.43 -30.33
C ALA A 286 9.39 0.55 -30.37
N ARG A 287 8.78 0.53 -31.55
CA ARG A 287 7.32 0.53 -31.73
C ARG A 287 6.67 -0.73 -31.16
N ARG A 288 7.29 -1.89 -31.30
CA ARG A 288 6.80 -3.15 -30.72
C ARG A 288 6.82 -3.11 -29.20
N ARG A 289 7.91 -2.62 -28.60
CA ARG A 289 8.00 -2.41 -27.16
C ARG A 289 6.96 -1.39 -26.68
N ALA A 290 6.74 -0.29 -27.42
CA ALA A 290 5.67 0.66 -27.10
C ALA A 290 4.27 0.00 -27.09
N LEU A 291 3.99 -0.91 -28.03
CA LEU A 291 2.75 -1.69 -28.05
C LEU A 291 2.62 -2.62 -26.84
N GLU A 292 3.70 -3.32 -26.48
CA GLU A 292 3.76 -4.18 -25.30
C GLU A 292 3.51 -3.38 -24.02
N LEU A 293 4.14 -2.20 -23.89
CA LEU A 293 3.95 -1.31 -22.76
C LEU A 293 2.52 -0.79 -22.67
N LEU A 294 1.91 -0.36 -23.79
CA LEU A 294 0.50 0.04 -23.83
C LEU A 294 -0.43 -1.10 -23.41
N LYS A 295 -0.11 -2.34 -23.78
CA LYS A 295 -0.84 -3.53 -23.35
C LYS A 295 -0.63 -3.81 -21.86
N LEU A 296 0.59 -3.67 -21.36
CA LEU A 296 0.95 -3.87 -19.94
C LEU A 296 0.13 -2.96 -19.04
N VAL A 297 0.05 -1.67 -19.38
CA VAL A 297 -0.72 -0.65 -18.64
C VAL A 297 -2.22 -0.69 -18.93
N GLY A 298 -2.72 -1.68 -19.69
CA GLY A 298 -4.14 -1.90 -19.90
C GLY A 298 -4.84 -0.89 -20.81
N VAL A 299 -4.14 -0.31 -21.80
CA VAL A 299 -4.80 0.49 -22.86
C VAL A 299 -5.54 -0.45 -23.81
N PRO A 300 -6.88 -0.34 -23.97
CA PRO A 300 -7.62 -1.25 -24.85
C PRO A 300 -7.29 -1.04 -26.33
N ASN A 301 -7.27 -2.13 -27.11
CA ASN A 301 -6.91 -2.14 -28.54
C ASN A 301 -5.58 -1.42 -28.85
N PRO A 302 -4.47 -1.75 -28.15
CA PRO A 302 -3.21 -1.02 -28.26
C PRO A 302 -2.67 -0.97 -29.70
N GLU A 303 -2.94 -1.98 -30.52
CA GLU A 303 -2.55 -2.08 -31.93
C GLU A 303 -3.08 -0.92 -32.78
N ARG A 304 -4.28 -0.45 -32.47
CA ARG A 304 -4.89 0.72 -33.11
C ARG A 304 -4.46 2.01 -32.41
N ARG A 305 -4.42 1.98 -31.06
CA ARG A 305 -4.24 3.18 -30.24
C ARG A 305 -2.82 3.72 -30.22
N VAL A 306 -1.84 2.90 -30.55
CA VAL A 306 -0.43 3.31 -30.72
C VAL A 306 -0.25 4.44 -31.75
N ASP A 307 -1.14 4.51 -32.75
CA ASP A 307 -1.08 5.51 -33.83
C ASP A 307 -1.92 6.76 -33.57
N GLN A 308 -2.59 6.84 -32.43
CA GLN A 308 -3.41 7.97 -32.05
C GLN A 308 -2.59 9.06 -31.38
N TYR A 309 -3.14 10.27 -31.39
CA TYR A 309 -2.60 11.43 -30.71
C TYR A 309 -3.17 11.56 -29.28
N PRO A 310 -2.51 12.29 -28.37
CA PRO A 310 -3.00 12.48 -27.01
C PRO A 310 -4.43 13.01 -26.92
N HIS A 311 -4.83 13.92 -27.81
CA HIS A 311 -6.18 14.50 -27.81
C HIS A 311 -7.28 13.48 -28.15
N GLU A 312 -6.93 12.33 -28.74
CA GLU A 312 -7.85 11.21 -29.01
C GLU A 312 -7.98 10.23 -27.82
N PHE A 313 -7.14 10.36 -26.79
CA PHE A 313 -7.16 9.52 -25.59
C PHE A 313 -8.06 10.14 -24.50
N SER A 314 -8.72 9.30 -23.69
CA SER A 314 -9.36 9.74 -22.44
C SER A 314 -8.29 10.13 -21.40
N GLY A 315 -8.67 10.86 -20.34
CA GLY A 315 -7.75 11.25 -19.25
C GLY A 315 -6.99 10.05 -18.67
N GLY A 316 -7.70 8.99 -18.29
CA GLY A 316 -7.08 7.76 -17.78
C GLY A 316 -6.19 7.05 -18.82
N MET A 317 -6.51 7.10 -20.11
CA MET A 317 -5.63 6.54 -21.15
C MET A 317 -4.36 7.36 -21.33
N ARG A 318 -4.42 8.69 -21.22
CA ARG A 318 -3.24 9.55 -21.25
C ARG A 318 -2.33 9.26 -20.04
N GLN A 319 -2.91 9.11 -18.86
CA GLN A 319 -2.17 8.71 -17.66
C GLN A 319 -1.48 7.36 -17.84
N ARG A 320 -2.21 6.33 -18.34
CA ARG A 320 -1.61 5.02 -18.66
C ARG A 320 -0.47 5.13 -19.67
N ALA A 321 -0.63 5.93 -20.73
CA ALA A 321 0.41 6.14 -21.72
C ALA A 321 1.67 6.83 -21.13
N MET A 322 1.48 7.77 -20.20
CA MET A 322 2.57 8.41 -19.47
C MET A 322 3.29 7.44 -18.54
N ILE A 323 2.56 6.58 -17.82
CA ILE A 323 3.15 5.51 -17.00
C ILE A 323 3.93 4.53 -17.89
N ALA A 324 3.36 4.10 -19.02
CA ALA A 324 4.03 3.25 -20.00
C ALA A 324 5.34 3.88 -20.51
N MET A 325 5.35 5.19 -20.74
CA MET A 325 6.56 5.92 -21.12
C MET A 325 7.59 5.98 -19.99
N ALA A 326 7.16 6.21 -18.75
CA ALA A 326 8.04 6.27 -17.59
C ALA A 326 8.76 4.94 -17.32
N ILE A 327 8.07 3.80 -17.49
CA ILE A 327 8.65 2.47 -17.27
C ILE A 327 9.34 1.89 -18.50
N ALA A 328 9.40 2.62 -19.61
CA ALA A 328 9.80 2.07 -20.90
C ALA A 328 11.24 1.51 -20.92
N ASN A 329 12.11 2.05 -20.07
CA ASN A 329 13.51 1.63 -19.90
C ASN A 329 13.78 0.96 -18.54
N GLU A 330 12.74 0.44 -17.86
CA GLU A 330 12.87 -0.34 -16.62
C GLU A 330 13.68 0.40 -15.52
N PRO A 331 13.20 1.58 -15.08
CA PRO A 331 13.92 2.41 -14.13
C PRO A 331 14.05 1.75 -12.76
N SER A 332 15.16 2.02 -12.06
CA SER A 332 15.33 1.60 -10.66
C SER A 332 14.51 2.46 -9.68
N VAL A 333 14.19 3.71 -10.05
CA VAL A 333 13.35 4.61 -9.26
C VAL A 333 12.21 5.16 -10.11
N LEU A 334 10.99 5.00 -9.62
CA LEU A 334 9.79 5.61 -10.20
C LEU A 334 9.26 6.70 -9.27
N ILE A 335 9.15 7.93 -9.76
CA ILE A 335 8.55 9.04 -9.01
C ILE A 335 7.16 9.30 -9.60
N ALA A 336 6.11 9.13 -8.82
CA ALA A 336 4.74 9.43 -9.22
C ALA A 336 4.25 10.67 -8.48
N ASP A 337 4.13 11.80 -9.19
CA ASP A 337 3.69 13.06 -8.62
C ASP A 337 2.22 13.30 -8.90
N GLU A 338 1.39 13.12 -7.89
CA GLU A 338 -0.06 13.25 -7.97
C GLU A 338 -0.67 12.49 -9.18
N PRO A 339 -0.36 11.20 -9.35
CA PRO A 339 -0.68 10.45 -10.58
C PRO A 339 -2.17 10.21 -10.82
N THR A 340 -3.02 10.56 -9.84
CA THR A 340 -4.46 10.37 -9.85
C THR A 340 -5.23 11.69 -9.84
N THR A 341 -4.53 12.83 -9.79
CA THR A 341 -5.18 14.14 -9.79
C THR A 341 -5.96 14.36 -11.08
N ALA A 342 -7.13 15.02 -10.97
CA ALA A 342 -8.05 15.31 -12.08
C ALA A 342 -8.67 14.09 -12.78
N LEU A 343 -8.64 12.90 -12.15
CA LEU A 343 -9.33 11.69 -12.62
C LEU A 343 -10.52 11.36 -11.71
N ASP A 344 -11.55 10.70 -12.27
CA ASP A 344 -12.66 10.19 -11.46
C ASP A 344 -12.20 9.01 -10.57
N VAL A 345 -12.88 8.82 -9.44
CA VAL A 345 -12.51 7.82 -8.41
C VAL A 345 -12.35 6.41 -8.98
N THR A 346 -13.15 6.03 -9.97
CA THR A 346 -13.05 4.69 -10.59
C THR A 346 -11.77 4.58 -11.41
N ILE A 347 -11.43 5.59 -12.21
CA ILE A 347 -10.19 5.63 -12.97
C ILE A 347 -8.98 5.75 -12.04
N GLN A 348 -9.05 6.50 -10.94
CA GLN A 348 -7.96 6.59 -9.96
C GLN A 348 -7.53 5.20 -9.48
N ALA A 349 -8.46 4.39 -8.97
CA ALA A 349 -8.18 3.02 -8.53
C ALA A 349 -7.50 2.18 -9.62
N GLN A 350 -7.96 2.28 -10.87
CA GLN A 350 -7.33 1.56 -11.97
C GLN A 350 -5.92 2.07 -12.31
N ILE A 351 -5.64 3.36 -12.12
CA ILE A 351 -4.29 3.92 -12.33
C ILE A 351 -3.33 3.45 -11.24
N LEU A 352 -3.79 3.32 -9.99
CA LEU A 352 -2.99 2.74 -8.91
C LEU A 352 -2.61 1.29 -9.20
N GLU A 353 -3.56 0.48 -9.67
CA GLU A 353 -3.29 -0.90 -10.08
C GLU A 353 -2.24 -0.97 -11.19
N VAL A 354 -2.27 -0.02 -12.13
CA VAL A 354 -1.25 0.12 -13.18
C VAL A 354 0.11 0.49 -12.61
N LEU A 355 0.18 1.43 -11.65
CA LEU A 355 1.43 1.80 -10.99
C LEU A 355 2.02 0.63 -10.20
N LYS A 356 1.20 -0.11 -9.48
CA LYS A 356 1.62 -1.32 -8.76
C LYS A 356 2.15 -2.38 -9.71
N LYS A 357 1.43 -2.65 -10.81
CA LYS A 357 1.89 -3.58 -11.85
C LYS A 357 3.19 -3.12 -12.51
N ALA A 358 3.33 -1.82 -12.75
CA ALA A 358 4.55 -1.21 -13.26
C ALA A 358 5.74 -1.40 -12.30
N GLN A 359 5.51 -1.23 -11.00
CA GLN A 359 6.49 -1.50 -9.96
C GLN A 359 6.85 -2.99 -9.91
N ASP A 360 5.86 -3.89 -9.95
CA ASP A 360 6.08 -5.34 -9.94
C ASP A 360 6.93 -5.81 -11.12
N GLU A 361 6.71 -5.24 -12.30
CA GLU A 361 7.44 -5.58 -13.54
C GLU A 361 8.87 -5.03 -13.54
N THR A 362 9.09 -3.83 -12.99
CA THR A 362 10.39 -3.14 -13.03
C THR A 362 11.23 -3.36 -11.78
N HIS A 363 10.62 -3.86 -10.69
CA HIS A 363 11.18 -3.87 -9.34
C HIS A 363 11.68 -2.50 -8.86
N ALA A 364 11.10 -1.42 -9.41
CA ALA A 364 11.48 -0.05 -9.07
C ALA A 364 11.15 0.26 -7.60
N ALA A 365 12.02 1.02 -6.95
CA ALA A 365 11.63 1.74 -5.74
C ALA A 365 10.75 2.92 -6.15
N THR A 366 9.62 3.13 -5.47
CA THR A 366 8.61 4.11 -5.88
C THR A 366 8.52 5.23 -4.87
N ILE A 367 8.58 6.49 -5.33
CA ILE A 367 8.17 7.66 -4.53
C ILE A 367 6.78 8.05 -5.00
N LEU A 368 5.78 7.93 -4.13
CA LEU A 368 4.41 8.33 -4.40
C LEU A 368 4.12 9.66 -3.69
N ILE A 369 3.98 10.74 -4.46
CA ILE A 369 3.56 12.04 -3.93
C ILE A 369 2.06 12.17 -4.13
N THR A 370 1.33 12.42 -3.05
CA THR A 370 -0.11 12.65 -3.11
C THR A 370 -0.55 13.50 -1.92
N HIS A 371 -1.73 14.10 -2.03
CA HIS A 371 -2.43 14.70 -0.90
C HIS A 371 -3.51 13.77 -0.32
N ASP A 372 -3.79 12.64 -0.99
CA ASP A 372 -4.78 11.65 -0.55
C ASP A 372 -4.11 10.57 0.31
N LEU A 373 -4.43 10.60 1.60
CA LEU A 373 -3.95 9.64 2.58
C LEU A 373 -4.55 8.24 2.39
N GLY A 374 -5.75 8.11 1.82
CA GLY A 374 -6.34 6.80 1.52
C GLY A 374 -5.47 6.00 0.54
N LEU A 375 -4.93 6.65 -0.48
CA LEU A 375 -4.00 6.03 -1.44
C LEU A 375 -2.69 5.59 -0.77
N ILE A 376 -2.21 6.39 0.18
CA ILE A 376 -1.00 6.06 0.95
C ILE A 376 -1.22 4.86 1.84
N ALA A 377 -2.36 4.77 2.52
CA ALA A 377 -2.72 3.64 3.37
C ALA A 377 -2.70 2.30 2.62
N GLU A 378 -3.04 2.32 1.33
CA GLU A 378 -3.11 1.12 0.49
C GLU A 378 -1.77 0.73 -0.16
N LEU A 379 -0.91 1.70 -0.49
CA LEU A 379 0.22 1.48 -1.40
C LEU A 379 1.60 1.71 -0.79
N ALA A 380 1.72 2.55 0.23
CA ALA A 380 3.01 2.94 0.77
C ALA A 380 3.46 2.02 1.91
N ASP A 381 4.74 1.67 1.94
CA ASP A 381 5.36 0.98 3.08
C ASP A 381 5.67 1.99 4.20
N ARG A 382 6.15 3.18 3.79
CA ARG A 382 6.53 4.28 4.66
C ARG A 382 5.97 5.60 4.17
N VAL A 383 5.79 6.54 5.10
CA VAL A 383 5.21 7.85 4.83
C VAL A 383 6.09 8.95 5.40
N ILE A 384 6.27 10.00 4.60
CA ILE A 384 6.87 11.27 4.98
C ILE A 384 5.79 12.33 4.90
N VAL A 385 5.50 12.98 6.02
CA VAL A 385 4.59 14.12 6.08
C VAL A 385 5.42 15.40 5.97
N MET A 386 5.10 16.22 4.96
CA MET A 386 5.75 17.51 4.71
C MET A 386 4.81 18.67 4.99
N TYR A 387 5.34 19.69 5.68
CA TYR A 387 4.66 20.96 5.93
C TYR A 387 5.62 22.13 5.77
N ALA A 388 5.19 23.17 5.06
CA ALA A 388 5.95 24.41 4.84
C ALA A 388 7.42 24.19 4.40
N GLY A 389 7.66 23.21 3.52
CA GLY A 389 8.99 22.88 2.98
C GLY A 389 9.83 21.95 3.86
N LYS A 390 9.32 21.50 5.01
CA LYS A 390 10.03 20.65 5.97
C LYS A 390 9.36 19.30 6.15
N VAL A 391 10.15 18.29 6.51
CA VAL A 391 9.62 17.01 6.99
C VAL A 391 9.19 17.18 8.44
N VAL A 392 7.92 16.91 8.74
CA VAL A 392 7.36 17.04 10.08
C VAL A 392 7.11 15.71 10.77
N GLU A 393 6.95 14.63 10.01
CA GLU A 393 6.76 13.30 10.56
C GLU A 393 7.19 12.22 9.56
N VAL A 394 7.76 11.13 10.04
CA VAL A 394 8.18 9.97 9.23
C VAL A 394 7.90 8.68 9.99
N GLY A 395 7.32 7.68 9.34
CA GLY A 395 7.13 6.36 9.94
C GLY A 395 6.66 5.34 8.91
N ASP A 396 6.53 4.08 9.31
CA ASP A 396 5.78 3.11 8.51
C ASP A 396 4.30 3.51 8.44
N VAL A 397 3.62 3.06 7.39
CA VAL A 397 2.22 3.42 7.14
C VAL A 397 1.30 3.04 8.32
N GLY A 398 1.52 1.87 8.92
CA GLY A 398 0.72 1.40 10.06
C GLY A 398 0.85 2.33 11.26
N THR A 399 2.08 2.69 11.62
CA THR A 399 2.37 3.60 12.75
C THR A 399 1.78 5.00 12.52
N ILE A 400 1.94 5.57 11.33
CA ILE A 400 1.46 6.93 11.02
C ILE A 400 -0.08 7.00 11.08
N PHE A 401 -0.78 5.97 10.61
CA PHE A 401 -2.25 5.94 10.64
C PHE A 401 -2.81 5.56 12.02
N ALA A 402 -2.13 4.69 12.76
CA ALA A 402 -2.59 4.24 14.07
C ALA A 402 -2.28 5.23 15.20
N SER A 403 -1.11 5.87 15.17
CA SER A 403 -0.65 6.75 16.26
C SER A 403 0.18 7.94 15.73
N PRO A 404 -0.42 8.85 14.94
CA PRO A 404 0.28 10.04 14.46
C PRO A 404 0.75 10.94 15.62
N ARG A 405 1.96 11.46 15.54
CA ARG A 405 2.67 12.20 16.61
C ARG A 405 2.94 13.66 16.29
N HIS A 406 2.56 14.14 15.11
CA HIS A 406 2.57 15.56 14.80
C HIS A 406 1.12 16.11 14.70
N PRO A 407 0.79 17.24 15.36
CA PRO A 407 -0.54 17.84 15.30
C PRO A 407 -1.09 18.10 13.89
N TYR A 408 -0.20 18.39 12.94
CA TYR A 408 -0.55 18.54 11.53
C TYR A 408 -1.00 17.21 10.91
N THR A 409 -0.28 16.13 11.16
CA THR A 409 -0.63 14.78 10.65
C THR A 409 -1.97 14.33 11.20
N ILE A 410 -2.22 14.57 12.49
CA ILE A 410 -3.54 14.34 13.11
C ILE A 410 -4.62 15.14 12.36
N GLY A 411 -4.38 16.42 12.12
CA GLY A 411 -5.32 17.25 11.38
C GLY A 411 -5.59 16.76 9.94
N LEU A 412 -4.58 16.21 9.26
CA LEU A 412 -4.77 15.61 7.94
C LEU A 412 -5.64 14.36 8.00
N MET A 413 -5.44 13.50 9.01
CA MET A 413 -6.25 12.30 9.22
C MET A 413 -7.70 12.65 9.55
N ASP A 414 -7.92 13.67 10.37
CA ASP A 414 -9.26 14.15 10.76
C ASP A 414 -10.03 14.80 9.62
N SER A 415 -9.32 15.23 8.58
CA SER A 415 -9.92 15.79 7.37
C SER A 415 -10.43 14.70 6.41
N LEU A 416 -10.20 13.42 6.69
CA LEU A 416 -10.67 12.31 5.85
C LEU A 416 -12.13 11.92 6.18
N PRO A 417 -12.94 11.59 5.16
CA PRO A 417 -14.28 11.07 5.38
C PRO A 417 -14.23 9.69 6.04
N LYS A 418 -15.02 9.49 7.11
CA LYS A 418 -15.19 8.20 7.78
C LYS A 418 -16.44 7.49 7.29
N LEU A 419 -16.36 6.18 7.05
CA LEU A 419 -17.47 5.36 6.55
C LEU A 419 -18.53 5.01 7.62
N THR A 420 -18.21 5.22 8.90
CA THR A 420 -18.97 4.66 10.04
C THR A 420 -19.66 5.69 10.92
N GLU A 421 -19.46 6.99 10.69
CA GLU A 421 -20.06 8.07 11.47
C GLU A 421 -21.17 8.72 10.64
N ASP A 422 -22.40 8.77 11.16
CA ASP A 422 -23.53 9.48 10.55
C ASP A 422 -23.19 10.97 10.41
N GLU A 423 -23.12 11.48 9.17
CA GLU A 423 -23.12 12.90 8.78
C GLU A 423 -22.32 13.91 9.63
N ASP A 424 -21.25 13.49 10.32
CA ASP A 424 -20.37 14.46 10.98
C ASP A 424 -19.60 15.27 9.93
N TRP A 425 -19.68 16.60 10.04
CA TRP A 425 -18.99 17.53 9.16
C TRP A 425 -17.49 17.22 9.16
N LEU A 426 -16.89 17.10 7.96
CA LEU A 426 -15.44 17.03 7.79
C LEU A 426 -14.79 18.16 8.58
N ARG A 427 -13.76 17.83 9.38
CA ARG A 427 -13.08 18.80 10.24
C ARG A 427 -11.83 19.33 9.52
N PRO A 428 -11.89 20.48 8.84
CA PRO A 428 -10.71 21.03 8.21
C PRO A 428 -9.71 21.49 9.27
N ILE A 429 -8.43 21.42 8.92
CA ILE A 429 -7.38 22.05 9.73
C ILE A 429 -7.59 23.57 9.72
N PRO A 430 -7.85 24.22 10.86
CA PRO A 430 -8.15 25.65 10.91
C PRO A 430 -7.03 26.53 10.34
N GLY A 431 -7.41 27.70 9.83
CA GLY A 431 -6.47 28.69 9.28
C GLY A 431 -5.98 28.39 7.87
N GLN A 432 -4.96 29.13 7.43
CA GLN A 432 -4.35 29.00 6.10
C GLN A 432 -2.87 28.60 6.24
N PRO A 433 -2.30 27.82 5.29
CA PRO A 433 -0.87 27.56 5.26
C PRO A 433 -0.05 28.87 5.32
N PRO A 434 1.10 28.89 6.02
CA PRO A 434 1.92 30.09 6.12
C PRO A 434 2.52 30.44 4.77
N SER A 435 2.82 31.72 4.58
CA SER A 435 3.67 32.14 3.48
C SER A 435 5.05 31.51 3.62
N LEU A 436 5.57 30.95 2.53
CA LEU A 436 6.94 30.42 2.47
C LEU A 436 7.99 31.52 2.33
N ILE A 437 7.57 32.78 2.10
CA ILE A 437 8.44 33.96 2.08
C ILE A 437 8.69 34.44 3.51
N SER A 438 7.64 34.46 4.33
CA SER A 438 7.66 34.93 5.72
C SER A 438 7.11 33.85 6.65
N ARG A 439 7.92 32.81 6.86
CA ARG A 439 7.52 31.70 7.74
C ARG A 439 7.46 32.15 9.21
N PRO A 440 6.50 31.65 9.99
CA PRO A 440 6.48 31.85 11.44
C PRO A 440 7.78 31.33 12.07
N PRO A 441 8.31 32.00 13.12
CA PRO A 441 9.46 31.51 13.86
C PRO A 441 9.12 30.20 14.60
N GLY A 442 10.16 29.45 14.98
CA GLY A 442 10.02 28.17 15.67
C GLY A 442 9.36 27.10 14.79
N CYS A 443 8.31 26.45 15.30
CA CYS A 443 7.52 25.47 14.56
C CYS A 443 6.62 26.19 13.54
N ALA A 444 6.81 25.95 12.24
CA ALA A 444 6.00 26.57 11.19
C ALA A 444 4.48 26.30 11.32
N PHE A 445 4.09 25.20 11.98
CA PHE A 445 2.70 24.83 12.19
C PHE A 445 2.07 25.45 13.46
N HIS A 446 2.86 26.08 14.34
CA HIS A 446 2.35 26.58 15.63
C HIS A 446 1.12 27.50 15.52
N PRO A 447 0.94 28.35 14.47
CA PRO A 447 -0.25 29.21 14.39
C PRO A 447 -1.56 28.45 14.17
N ARG A 448 -1.50 27.24 13.61
CA ARG A 448 -2.65 26.36 13.32
C ARG A 448 -2.72 25.15 14.26
N CYS A 449 -1.74 25.02 15.14
CA CYS A 449 -1.58 23.85 15.99
C CYS A 449 -2.48 23.91 17.23
N PHE A 450 -3.43 22.98 17.32
CA PHE A 450 -4.30 22.84 18.50
C PHE A 450 -3.54 22.53 19.80
N LEU A 451 -2.34 21.92 19.70
CA LEU A 451 -1.48 21.59 20.84
C LEU A 451 -0.58 22.77 21.25
N SER A 452 -0.31 23.71 20.33
CA SER A 452 0.58 24.83 20.62
C SER A 452 -0.02 25.72 21.71
N GLN A 453 -1.29 26.12 21.61
CA GLN A 453 -2.00 26.94 22.61
C GLN A 453 -1.20 28.14 23.15
N GLY A 454 -0.31 28.72 22.33
CA GLY A 454 0.55 29.83 22.72
C GLY A 454 1.82 29.47 23.51
N ARG A 455 2.17 28.17 23.63
CA ARG A 455 3.42 27.69 24.23
C ARG A 455 4.63 28.33 23.54
N ILE A 456 5.47 28.99 24.34
CA ILE A 456 6.64 29.76 23.89
C ILE A 456 7.60 28.92 23.05
N ARG A 457 7.87 27.69 23.50
CA ARG A 457 8.79 26.76 22.81
C ARG A 457 8.39 26.50 21.36
N CYS A 458 7.09 26.41 21.05
CA CYS A 458 6.62 26.24 19.67
C CYS A 458 6.83 27.49 18.80
N ARG A 459 6.88 28.69 19.40
CA ARG A 459 7.00 29.97 18.69
C ARG A 459 8.45 30.39 18.48
N GLU A 460 9.34 30.00 19.37
CA GLU A 460 10.74 30.47 19.38
C GLU A 460 11.73 29.40 18.92
N GLU A 461 11.46 28.12 19.18
CA GLU A 461 12.36 27.02 18.86
C GLU A 461 11.80 26.15 17.74
N GLU A 462 12.63 25.86 16.75
CA GLU A 462 12.29 24.90 15.70
C GLU A 462 12.38 23.47 16.26
N PRO A 463 11.32 22.65 16.17
CA PRO A 463 11.35 21.29 16.70
C PRO A 463 12.25 20.40 15.84
N PRO A 464 13.25 19.71 16.42
CA PRO A 464 14.06 18.77 15.66
C PRO A 464 13.24 17.52 15.32
N LEU A 465 13.49 16.96 14.14
CA LEU A 465 12.98 15.65 13.77
C LEU A 465 13.67 14.59 14.64
N ARG A 466 12.93 14.00 15.59
CA ARG A 466 13.47 13.08 16.60
C ARG A 466 12.67 11.80 16.70
N LEU A 467 13.32 10.73 17.17
CA LEU A 467 12.69 9.44 17.39
C LEU A 467 11.65 9.52 18.51
N ILE A 468 10.48 8.93 18.29
CA ILE A 468 9.37 8.85 19.24
C ILE A 468 9.10 7.37 19.53
N GLY A 469 9.29 6.95 20.78
CA GLY A 469 9.10 5.56 21.20
C GLY A 469 10.18 4.60 20.68
N ASP A 470 9.82 3.31 20.57
CA ASP A 470 10.73 2.21 20.19
C ASP A 470 10.67 1.85 18.69
N SER A 471 9.75 2.44 17.93
CA SER A 471 9.63 2.26 16.48
C SER A 471 10.51 3.26 15.72
N ALA A 472 10.76 3.03 14.43
CA ALA A 472 11.48 3.97 13.55
C ALA A 472 10.67 5.25 13.22
N HIS A 473 9.83 5.69 14.16
CA HIS A 473 8.90 6.81 14.04
C HIS A 473 9.59 8.12 14.45
N LEU A 474 9.65 9.07 13.53
CA LEU A 474 10.23 10.38 13.75
C LEU A 474 9.13 11.45 13.73
N SER A 475 9.20 12.41 14.65
CA SER A 475 8.30 13.58 14.65
C SER A 475 9.05 14.86 14.99
N ALA A 476 8.80 15.91 14.23
CA ALA A 476 9.29 17.26 14.50
C ALA A 476 8.28 18.02 15.38
N CYS A 477 8.00 17.47 16.57
CA CYS A 477 7.11 18.10 17.56
C CYS A 477 7.78 18.12 18.94
N HIS A 478 7.77 19.30 19.59
CA HIS A 478 8.29 19.47 20.95
C HIS A 478 7.53 18.66 22.00
N PHE A 479 6.27 18.30 21.70
CA PHE A 479 5.31 17.68 22.62
C PHE A 479 4.67 16.42 22.01
N ALA A 480 5.41 15.71 21.17
CA ALA A 480 4.94 14.49 20.48
C ALA A 480 4.41 13.41 21.44
N GLU A 481 4.97 13.32 22.65
CA GLU A 481 4.59 12.37 23.68
C GLU A 481 3.20 12.65 24.25
N GLU A 482 2.75 13.92 24.27
CA GLU A 482 1.39 14.29 24.72
C GLU A 482 0.29 13.82 23.77
N LEU A 483 0.68 13.32 22.59
CA LEU A 483 -0.21 12.79 21.56
C LEU A 483 -0.29 11.25 21.59
N GLU A 484 0.36 10.60 22.57
CA GLU A 484 0.24 9.16 22.77
C GLU A 484 -1.21 8.72 22.98
N GLY A 485 -1.65 7.70 22.23
CA GLY A 485 -3.02 7.18 22.30
C GLY A 485 -4.09 8.09 21.68
N ARG A 486 -3.72 9.24 21.09
CA ARG A 486 -4.65 10.03 20.29
C ARG A 486 -4.75 9.44 18.88
N THR A 487 -5.83 8.72 18.64
CA THR A 487 -6.36 8.52 17.28
C THR A 487 -7.10 9.79 16.88
N GLY A 488 -7.05 10.15 15.59
CA GLY A 488 -7.58 11.39 15.03
C GLY A 488 -8.84 11.98 15.69
N HIS A 489 -8.63 12.92 16.62
CA HIS A 489 -9.68 13.73 17.25
C HIS A 489 -9.09 15.10 17.65
N LEU A 490 -9.23 16.09 16.77
CA LEU A 490 -9.13 17.50 17.11
C LEU A 490 -10.18 17.81 18.19
N VAL A 491 -9.70 18.13 19.39
CA VAL A 491 -10.51 18.71 20.47
C VAL A 491 -11.03 20.06 19.98
N GLU A 492 -12.31 20.35 20.23
CA GLU A 492 -12.88 21.67 19.99
C GLU A 492 -11.98 22.76 20.61
N PRO A 493 -11.80 23.90 19.93
CA PRO A 493 -11.12 25.02 20.57
C PRO A 493 -11.90 25.42 21.82
N VAL A 494 -11.25 25.30 22.98
CA VAL A 494 -11.75 25.85 24.24
C VAL A 494 -11.76 27.37 24.08
N GLY A 495 -12.93 27.95 23.82
CA GLY A 495 -13.13 29.40 23.78
C GLY A 495 -13.92 29.90 22.58
N ALA A 496 -15.21 29.58 22.52
CA ALA A 496 -16.20 30.35 21.77
C ALA A 496 -17.46 30.55 22.63
N GLU A 497 -17.27 31.12 23.82
CA GLU A 497 -18.33 31.86 24.50
C GLU A 497 -18.12 33.35 24.21
N ALA A 498 -18.99 33.88 23.34
CA ALA A 498 -19.32 35.30 23.27
C ALA A 498 -20.80 35.43 22.86
#